data_AF-G4HB05-F1
#
_entry.id   AF-G4HB05-F1
#
_cell.length_a   1.000
_cell.length_b   1.000
_cell.length_c   1.000
_cell.angle_alpha   90.00
_cell.angle_beta   90.00
_cell.angle_gamma   90.00
#
_symmetry.space_group_name_H-M   'P 1'
#
loop_
_entity.id
_entity.type
_entity.pdbx_description
1 polymer ?
#
loop_
_entity_poly.entity_id
_entity_poly.type
_entity_poly.pdbx_seq_one_letter_code
_entity_poly.pdbx_strand_id
1 'polypeptide(L)' 'MSGKQQRFKYIMIVIAIVGILGTVIPNLLETDYAAAEKAVICISYLLGVPLVVFVVYKIGSRLMKG' A
#
# COMPACT_ATOMS: atom_id res chain seq x y z
N MET A 1 -1.07 21.97 7.46
CA MET A 1 0.02 20.96 7.40
C MET A 1 1.24 21.66 6.81
N SER A 2 2.42 21.54 7.40
CA SER A 2 3.65 22.10 6.80
C SER A 2 3.93 21.40 5.46
N GLY A 3 4.33 22.14 4.42
CA GLY A 3 4.51 21.61 3.06
C GLY A 3 5.44 20.39 2.97
N LYS A 4 6.36 20.24 3.94
CA LYS A 4 7.22 19.04 4.11
C LYS A 4 6.42 17.77 4.39
N GLN A 5 5.40 17.86 5.24
CA GLN A 5 4.56 16.74 5.65
C GLN A 5 3.65 16.27 4.52
N GLN A 6 3.20 17.20 3.66
CA GLN A 6 2.38 16.91 2.50
C GLN A 6 3.19 16.18 1.40
N ARG A 7 4.44 16.61 1.15
CA ARG A 7 5.36 15.93 0.24
C ARG A 7 5.72 14.52 0.71
N PHE A 8 5.97 14.34 2.00
CA PHE A 8 6.26 13.02 2.58
C PHE A 8 5.08 12.06 2.43
N LYS A 9 3.86 12.56 2.70
CA LYS A 9 2.62 11.79 2.51
C LYS A 9 2.42 11.39 1.05
N TYR A 10 2.72 12.29 0.11
CA TYR A 10 2.63 12.02 -1.32
C TYR A 10 3.63 10.93 -1.77
N ILE A 11 4.90 11.04 -1.38
CA ILE A 11 5.93 10.05 -1.72
C ILE A 11 5.55 8.67 -1.16
N MET A 12 5.07 8.61 0.08
CA MET A 12 4.65 7.36 0.72
C MET A 12 3.47 6.69 0.00
N ILE A 13 2.49 7.49 -0.44
CA ILE A 13 1.36 7.00 -1.24
C ILE A 13 1.85 6.45 -2.59
N VAL A 14 2.77 7.14 -3.27
CA VAL A 14 3.32 6.69 -4.55
C VAL A 14 4.05 5.35 -4.39
N ILE A 15 4.89 5.19 -3.37
CA ILE A 15 5.60 3.94 -3.10
C ILE A 15 4.60 2.80 -2.81
N ALA A 16 3.54 3.09 -2.04
CA ALA A 16 2.50 2.11 -1.77
C ALA A 16 1.78 1.67 -3.07
N ILE A 17 1.40 2.62 -3.94
CA ILE A 17 0.76 2.31 -5.23
C ILE A 17 1.67 1.45 -6.10
N VAL A 18 2.96 1.80 -6.21
CA VAL A 18 3.94 1.02 -6.99
C VAL A 18 4.12 -0.38 -6.41
N GLY A 19 4.17 -0.53 -5.09
CA GLY A 19 4.23 -1.82 -4.43
C GLY A 19 3.02 -2.70 -4.71
N ILE A 20 1.81 -2.13 -4.67
CA ILE A 20 0.56 -2.83 -5.02
C ILE A 20 0.60 -3.26 -6.48
N LEU A 21 0.87 -2.34 -7.41
CA LEU A 21 0.88 -2.66 -8.83
C LEU A 21 1.93 -3.74 -9.14
N GLY A 22 3.12 -3.65 -8.54
CA GLY A 22 4.20 -4.63 -8.72
C GLY A 22 3.92 -6.02 -8.15
N THR A 23 2.95 -6.16 -7.23
CA THR A 23 2.60 -7.45 -6.61
C THR A 23 1.27 -8.01 -7.09
N VAL A 24 0.27 -7.16 -7.29
CA VAL A 24 -1.07 -7.56 -7.73
C VAL A 24 -1.09 -7.95 -9.21
N ILE A 25 -0.34 -7.25 -10.07
CA ILE A 25 -0.26 -7.57 -11.50
C ILE A 25 0.30 -8.98 -11.76
N PRO A 26 1.49 -9.37 -11.24
CA PRO A 26 2.00 -10.72 -11.47
C PRO A 26 1.10 -11.80 -10.86
N ASN A 27 0.54 -11.57 -9.67
CA ASN A 27 -0.34 -12.52 -9.00
C ASN A 27 -1.70 -12.71 -9.74
N LEU A 28 -2.15 -11.70 -10.49
CA LEU A 28 -3.32 -11.81 -11.37
C LEU A 28 -2.99 -12.54 -12.67
N LEU A 29 -1.77 -12.37 -13.20
CA LEU A 29 -1.28 -13.03 -14.41
C LEU A 29 -0.91 -14.51 -14.22
N GLU A 30 -0.60 -14.95 -12.99
CA GLU A 30 -0.33 -16.36 -12.69
C GLU A 30 -1.59 -17.22 -12.81
N THR A 31 -1.68 -18.03 -13.86
CA THR A 31 -2.83 -18.90 -14.16
C THR A 31 -2.95 -20.13 -13.24
N ASP A 32 -1.97 -20.36 -12.36
CA ASP A 32 -1.91 -21.53 -11.48
C ASP A 32 -2.94 -21.47 -10.32
N TYR A 33 -3.30 -20.27 -9.88
CA TYR A 33 -4.21 -20.08 -8.75
C TYR A 33 -5.69 -20.15 -9.14
N ALA A 34 -6.48 -20.90 -8.37
CA ALA A 34 -7.92 -20.95 -8.54
C ALA A 34 -8.56 -19.57 -8.33
N ALA A 35 -9.69 -19.30 -8.97
CA ALA A 35 -10.37 -17.99 -8.91
C ALA A 35 -10.65 -17.51 -7.47
N ALA A 36 -10.86 -18.45 -6.53
CA ALA A 36 -11.03 -18.15 -5.11
C ALA A 36 -9.75 -17.63 -4.45
N GLU A 37 -8.59 -18.21 -4.76
CA GLU A 37 -7.30 -17.79 -4.20
C GLU A 37 -6.91 -16.41 -4.70
N LYS A 38 -7.16 -16.12 -5.99
CA LYS A 38 -7.00 -14.78 -6.56
C LYS A 38 -7.88 -13.74 -5.86
N ALA A 39 -9.12 -14.08 -5.55
CA ALA A 39 -10.04 -13.18 -4.83
C ALA A 39 -9.55 -12.89 -3.41
N VAL A 40 -9.08 -13.91 -2.68
CA VAL A 40 -8.55 -13.74 -1.32
C VAL A 40 -7.32 -12.83 -1.32
N ILE A 41 -6.42 -12.98 -2.30
CA ILE A 41 -5.22 -12.14 -2.43
C ILE A 41 -5.62 -10.70 -2.74
N CYS A 42 -6.52 -10.48 -3.71
CA CYS A 42 -7.05 -9.15 -4.01
C CYS A 42 -7.67 -8.48 -2.77
N ILE A 43 -8.51 -9.19 -2.02
CA ILE A 43 -9.15 -8.66 -0.80
C ILE A 43 -8.11 -8.36 0.29
N SER A 44 -7.11 -9.23 0.45
CA SER A 44 -6.02 -9.05 1.39
C SER A 44 -5.18 -7.82 1.05
N TYR A 45 -4.91 -7.56 -0.23
CA TYR A 45 -4.23 -6.34 -0.68
C TYR A 45 -5.11 -5.09 -0.49
N LEU A 46 -6.41 -5.20 -0.81
CA LEU A 46 -7.34 -4.07 -0.73
C LEU A 46 -7.54 -3.59 0.71
N LEU A 47 -7.43 -4.49 1.69
CA LEU A 47 -7.51 -4.15 3.12
C LEU A 47 -6.13 -3.91 3.75
N GLY A 48 -5.15 -4.74 3.42
CA GLY A 48 -3.82 -4.71 4.03
C GLY A 48 -3.05 -3.45 3.66
N VAL A 49 -3.14 -3.00 2.41
CA VAL A 49 -2.36 -1.84 1.95
C VAL A 49 -2.83 -0.51 2.57
N PRO A 50 -4.13 -0.15 2.58
CA PRO A 50 -4.54 1.07 3.27
C PRO A 50 -4.22 1.02 4.77
N LEU A 51 -4.26 -0.16 5.40
CA LEU A 51 -3.81 -0.35 6.79
C LEU A 51 -2.31 -0.06 6.96
N VAL A 52 -1.45 -0.62 6.11
CA VAL A 52 0.00 -0.40 6.15
C VAL A 52 0.31 1.07 5.90
N VAL A 53 -0.28 1.68 4.87
CA VAL A 53 -0.11 3.11 4.57
C VAL A 53 -0.53 3.98 5.76
N PHE A 54 -1.64 3.64 6.41
CA PHE A 54 -2.11 4.36 7.60
C PHE A 54 -1.12 4.25 8.77
N VAL A 55 -0.60 3.06 9.04
CA VAL A 55 0.38 2.82 10.11
C VAL A 55 1.68 3.57 9.82
N VAL A 56 2.22 3.46 8.61
CA VAL A 56 3.46 4.15 8.20
C VAL A 56 3.26 5.67 8.25
N TYR A 57 2.12 6.18 7.80
CA TYR A 57 1.78 7.61 7.92
C TYR A 57 1.71 8.06 9.38
N LYS A 58 1.07 7.27 10.24
CA LYS A 58 0.95 7.58 11.67
C LYS A 58 2.32 7.62 12.36
N ILE A 59 3.20 6.67 12.05
CA ILE A 59 4.56 6.59 12.58
C ILE A 59 5.41 7.75 12.05
N GLY A 60 5.43 7.97 10.73
CA GLY A 60 6.18 9.06 10.10
C GLY A 60 5.72 10.43 10.57
N SER A 61 4.41 10.64 10.74
CA SER A 61 3.88 11.88 11.28
C SER A 61 4.21 12.12 12.75
N ARG A 62 4.40 11.05 13.55
CA ARG A 62 4.89 11.20 14.93
C ARG A 62 6.38 11.51 14.96
N LEU A 63 7.19 10.84 14.14
CA LEU A 63 8.63 11.09 14.01
C LEU A 63 8.94 12.51 13.53
N MET A 64 8.12 13.08 12.63
CA MET A 64 8.28 14.47 12.16
C MET A 64 7.80 15.55 13.13
N LYS A 65 7.13 15.17 14.23
CA LYS A 65 6.66 16.10 15.28
C LYS A 65 7.56 16.11 16.52
N GLY A 66 8.50 15.18 16.62
CA GLY A 66 9.65 15.25 17.54
C GLY A 66 10.78 16.01 16.89
#